data_AF-R7T2V2-F1
#
_entry.id   AF-R7T2V2-F1
#
_cell.length_a   1.000
_cell.length_b   1.000
_cell.length_c   1.000
_cell.angle_alpha   90.00
_cell.angle_beta   90.00
_cell.angle_gamma   90.00
#
_symmetry.space_group_name_H-M   'P 1'
#
loop_
_entity.id
_entity.type
_entity.pdbx_description
1 polymer ?
#
loop_
_entity_poly.entity_id
_entity_poly.type
_entity_poly.pdbx_seq_one_letter_code
_entity_poly.pdbx_strand_id
1 'polypeptide(L)'
;FWGAVKNWLREHCDYTFETLRENMPKALRSVSVELIRKWEHRAWRFVDAYAEGLGAREAQQKVKEFSSRRYKSHRRIPEQLAQAMDAT
;
A
#
# COMPACT_ATOMS: atom_id res chain seq x y z
N PHE A 1 9.08 1.84 2.94
CA PHE A 1 10.01 3.00 2.99
C PHE A 1 11.32 2.68 2.29
N TRP A 2 12.22 1.91 2.91
CA TRP A 2 13.57 1.63 2.37
C TRP A 2 13.59 1.03 0.97
N GLY A 3 12.61 0.19 0.60
CA GLY A 3 12.50 -0.32 -0.77
C GLY A 3 12.37 0.78 -1.82
N ALA A 4 11.53 1.80 -1.56
CA ALA A 4 11.34 2.92 -2.47
C ALA A 4 12.57 3.84 -2.52
N VAL A 5 13.18 4.10 -1.35
CA VAL A 5 14.44 4.86 -1.27
C VAL A 5 15.53 4.20 -2.11
N LYS A 6 15.70 2.88 -1.97
CA LYS A 6 16.68 2.11 -2.75
C LYS A 6 16.36 2.11 -4.25
N ASN A 7 15.09 2.02 -4.63
CA ASN A 7 14.69 2.10 -6.03
C ASN A 7 15.05 3.46 -6.63
N TRP A 8 14.69 4.54 -5.94
CA TRP A 8 15.01 5.91 -6.37
C TRP A 8 16.52 6.12 -6.48
N LEU A 9 17.29 5.66 -5.48
CA LEU A 9 18.75 5.73 -5.52
C LEU A 9 19.31 4.98 -6.73
N ARG A 10 18.77 3.80 -7.05
CA ARG A 10 19.21 3.01 -8.21
C ARG A 10 18.90 3.70 -9.54
N GLU A 11 17.77 4.41 -9.64
CA GLU A 11 17.40 5.19 -10.82
C GLU A 11 18.27 6.45 -11.01
N HIS A 12 18.86 6.96 -9.92
CA HIS A 12 19.69 8.18 -9.90
C HIS A 12 21.14 7.87 -9.49
N CYS A 13 21.66 6.70 -9.90
CA CYS A 13 22.98 6.20 -9.54
C CYS A 13 23.95 6.29 -10.72
N ASP A 14 25.18 6.74 -10.45
CA ASP A 14 26.35 6.60 -11.34
C ASP A 14 27.36 5.55 -10.81
N TYR A 15 26.95 4.79 -9.78
CA TYR A 15 27.75 3.78 -9.07
C TYR A 15 28.99 4.31 -8.34
N THR A 16 29.03 5.60 -8.02
CA THR A 16 30.06 6.19 -7.14
C THR A 16 29.54 6.39 -5.72
N PHE A 17 30.43 6.35 -4.73
CA PHE A 17 30.07 6.61 -3.34
C PHE A 17 29.67 8.06 -3.10
N GLU A 18 30.35 9.01 -3.76
CA GLU A 18 30.07 10.44 -3.60
C GLU A 18 28.66 10.80 -4.07
N THR A 19 28.26 10.33 -5.25
CA THR A 19 26.91 10.55 -5.76
C THR A 19 25.86 9.86 -4.89
N LEU A 20 26.14 8.66 -4.38
CA LEU A 20 25.25 7.99 -3.42
C LEU A 20 25.06 8.86 -2.15
N ARG A 21 26.14 9.41 -1.62
CA ARG A 21 26.12 10.28 -0.42
C ARG A 21 25.30 11.54 -0.68
N GLU A 22 25.47 12.17 -1.83
CA GLU A 22 24.71 13.36 -2.23
C GLU A 22 23.22 13.06 -2.44
N ASN A 23 22.92 11.91 -3.04
CA ASN A 23 21.58 11.52 -3.43
C ASN A 23 20.76 10.92 -2.29
N MET A 24 21.39 10.40 -1.24
CA MET A 24 20.72 9.87 -0.04
C MET A 24 19.66 10.80 0.56
N PRO A 25 19.96 12.07 0.92
CA PRO A 25 18.95 12.98 1.46
C PRO A 25 17.82 13.30 0.46
N LYS A 26 18.10 13.31 -0.85
CA LYS A 26 17.09 13.52 -1.90
C LYS A 26 16.14 12.32 -1.98
N ALA A 27 16.70 11.11 -1.92
CA ALA A 27 15.95 9.85 -1.91
C ALA A 27 15.06 9.70 -0.67
N LEU A 28 15.52 10.13 0.50
CA LEU A 28 14.72 10.10 1.72
C LEU A 28 13.53 11.06 1.63
N ARG A 29 13.71 12.23 1.01
CA ARG A 29 12.64 13.22 0.80
C ARG A 29 11.67 12.87 -0.33
N SER A 30 12.06 12.01 -1.27
CA SER A 30 11.19 11.62 -2.39
C SER A 30 10.02 10.73 -1.96
N VAL A 31 10.11 10.12 -0.77
CA VAL A 31 9.05 9.28 -0.21
C VAL A 31 8.12 10.12 0.65
N SER A 32 6.88 10.29 0.20
CA SER A 32 5.89 11.08 0.94
C SER A 32 5.43 10.41 2.24
N VAL A 33 5.05 11.22 3.23
CA VAL A 33 4.54 10.75 4.53
C VAL A 33 3.26 9.93 4.36
N GLU A 34 2.40 10.29 3.40
CA GLU A 34 1.18 9.54 3.07
C GLU A 34 1.52 8.12 2.62
N LEU A 35 2.56 7.95 1.82
CA LEU A 35 2.99 6.63 1.37
C LEU A 35 3.58 5.79 2.52
N ILE A 36 4.31 6.42 3.43
CA ILE A 36 4.80 5.77 4.66
C ILE A 36 3.63 5.24 5.49
N ARG A 37 2.64 6.10 5.78
CA ARG A 37 1.43 5.73 6.53
C ARG A 37 0.63 4.63 5.84
N LYS A 38 0.53 4.66 4.51
CA LYS A 38 -0.13 3.57 3.74
C LYS A 38 0.55 2.22 3.94
N TRP A 39 1.88 2.18 3.95
CA TRP A 39 2.61 0.93 4.20
C TRP A 39 2.50 0.47 5.65
N GLU A 40 2.55 1.40 6.61
CA GLU A 40 2.33 1.10 8.03
C GLU A 40 0.95 0.49 8.25
N HIS A 41 -0.11 1.14 7.77
CA HIS A 41 -1.47 0.62 7.87
C HIS A 41 -1.60 -0.76 7.21
N ARG A 42 -0.97 -0.95 6.04
CA ARG A 42 -0.95 -2.27 5.39
C ARG A 42 -0.31 -3.35 6.27
N ALA A 43 0.80 -3.02 6.95
CA ALA A 43 1.46 -3.96 7.87
C ALA A 43 0.55 -4.31 9.05
N TRP A 44 -0.10 -3.32 9.66
CA TRP A 44 -1.07 -3.56 10.73
C TRP A 44 -2.23 -4.46 10.28
N ARG A 45 -2.77 -4.26 9.07
CA ARG A 45 -3.81 -5.17 8.54
C ARG A 45 -3.34 -6.61 8.40
N PHE A 46 -2.07 -6.84 8.07
CA PHE A 46 -1.51 -8.20 8.09
C PHE A 46 -1.40 -8.75 9.50
N VAL A 47 -0.93 -7.94 10.47
CA VAL A 47 -0.87 -8.33 11.88
C VAL A 47 -2.26 -8.73 12.40
N ASP A 48 -3.28 -7.91 12.14
CA ASP A 48 -4.68 -8.21 12.52
C ASP A 48 -5.17 -9.52 11.89
N ALA A 49 -4.91 -9.71 10.58
CA ALA A 49 -5.32 -10.91 9.86
C ALA A 49 -4.67 -12.18 10.44
N TYR A 50 -3.39 -12.11 10.80
CA TYR A 50 -2.71 -13.24 11.44
C TYR A 50 -3.17 -13.46 12.88
N ALA A 51 -3.51 -12.40 13.63
CA ALA A 51 -4.07 -12.51 14.98
C ALA A 51 -5.42 -13.25 15.00
N GLU A 52 -6.17 -13.19 13.90
CA GLU A 52 -7.41 -13.96 13.70
C GLU A 52 -7.17 -15.41 13.25
N GLY A 53 -5.91 -15.84 13.11
CA GLY A 53 -5.55 -17.20 12.71
C GLY A 53 -5.59 -17.46 11.20
N LEU A 54 -5.68 -16.42 10.37
CA LEU A 54 -5.74 -16.58 8.92
C LEU A 54 -4.40 -17.06 8.35
N GLY A 55 -4.46 -17.99 7.41
CA GLY A 55 -3.30 -18.42 6.64
C GLY A 55 -2.79 -17.32 5.69
N ALA A 56 -1.58 -17.47 5.15
CA ALA A 56 -0.95 -16.43 4.32
C ALA A 56 -1.83 -16.00 3.11
N ARG A 57 -2.50 -16.96 2.45
CA ARG A 57 -3.38 -16.68 1.30
C ARG A 57 -4.64 -15.92 1.71
N GLU A 58 -5.24 -16.27 2.84
CA GLU A 58 -6.44 -15.64 3.37
C GLU A 58 -6.15 -14.24 3.91
N ALA A 59 -5.04 -14.08 4.64
CA ALA A 59 -4.56 -12.80 5.12
C ALA A 59 -4.29 -11.84 3.95
N GLN A 60 -3.66 -12.31 2.86
CA GLN A 60 -3.47 -11.51 1.66
C GLN A 60 -4.80 -11.06 1.04
N GLN A 61 -5.79 -11.96 0.96
CA GLN A 61 -7.11 -11.63 0.44
C GLN A 61 -7.81 -10.58 1.31
N LYS A 62 -7.78 -10.76 2.64
CA LYS A 62 -8.34 -9.81 3.61
C LYS A 62 -7.70 -8.43 3.53
N VAL A 63 -6.37 -8.35 3.48
CA VAL A 63 -5.65 -7.07 3.34
C VAL A 63 -5.97 -6.38 2.01
N LYS A 64 -6.18 -7.16 0.94
CA LYS A 64 -6.50 -6.61 -0.39
C LYS A 64 -7.82 -5.83 -0.41
N GLU A 65 -8.79 -6.22 0.41
CA GLU A 65 -10.10 -5.54 0.55
C GLU A 65 -9.96 -4.09 1.00
N PHE A 66 -8.91 -3.76 1.75
CA PHE A 66 -8.62 -2.38 2.19
C PHE A 66 -7.86 -1.57 1.14
N SER A 67 -7.32 -2.19 0.09
CA SER A 67 -6.54 -1.52 -0.95
C SER A 67 -7.34 -1.29 -2.24
N SER A 68 -8.32 -2.13 -2.53
CA SER A 68 -9.18 -1.96 -3.69
C SER A 68 -10.30 -0.97 -3.36
N ARG A 69 -10.53 -0.01 -4.26
CA ARG A 69 -11.80 0.70 -4.28
C ARG A 69 -12.89 -0.34 -4.53
N ARG A 70 -13.61 -0.74 -3.47
CA ARG A 70 -14.73 -1.70 -3.56
C ARG A 70 -15.83 -1.18 -4.49
N TYR A 71 -15.96 0.14 -4.60
CA TYR A 71 -16.93 0.81 -5.46
C TYR A 71 -16.26 1.88 -6.33
N LYS A 72 -16.79 2.06 -7.55
CA LYS A 72 -16.30 3.08 -8.51
C LYS A 72 -16.47 4.50 -7.98
N SER A 73 -17.44 4.73 -7.09
CA SER A 73 -17.72 6.02 -6.45
C SER A 73 -18.10 5.81 -4.98
N HIS A 74 -17.77 6.78 -4.13
CA HIS A 74 -18.17 6.80 -2.72
C HIS A 74 -19.69 6.89 -2.52
N ARG A 75 -20.44 7.37 -3.53
CA ARG A 75 -21.90 7.56 -3.47
C ARG A 75 -22.68 6.59 -4.35
N ARG A 76 -22.02 5.57 -4.92
CA ARG A 76 -22.68 4.65 -5.87
C ARG A 76 -22.25 3.22 -5.62
N ILE A 77 -23.24 2.37 -5.33
CA ILE A 77 -23.09 0.92 -5.34
C ILE A 77 -23.41 0.37 -6.74
N PRO A 78 -22.92 -0.84 -7.12
CA PRO A 78 -23.30 -1.50 -8.35
C PRO A 78 -24.81 -1.76 -8.36
N GLU A 79 -25.45 -1.62 -9.53
CA GLU A 79 -26.91 -1.79 -9.69
C GLU A 79 -27.38 -3.16 -9.20
N GLN A 80 -26.58 -4.20 -9.44
CA GLN A 80 -26.84 -5.56 -8.95
C GLN A 80 -26.93 -5.64 -7.43
N LEU A 81 -26.11 -4.86 -6.71
CA LEU A 81 -26.14 -4.81 -5.25
C LEU A 81 -27.34 -3.99 -4.76
N ALA A 82 -27.68 -2.89 -5.45
CA ALA A 82 -28.86 -2.09 -5.12
C ALA A 82 -30.14 -2.93 -5.23
N GLN A 83 -30.33 -3.63 -6.35
CA GLN A 83 -31.48 -4.51 -6.59
C GLN A 83 -31.58 -5.63 -5.54
N ALA A 84 -30.44 -6.20 -5.12
CA ALA A 84 -30.42 -7.22 -4.07
C ALA A 84 -30.83 -6.66 -2.70
N MET A 85 -30.51 -5.41 -2.40
CA MET A 85 -30.90 -4.74 -1.15
C MET A 85 -32.38 -4.36 -1.14
N ASP A 86 -32.93 -3.96 -2.28
CA ASP A 86 -34.35 -3.59 -2.43
C ASP A 86 -35.29 -4.82 -2.40
N ALA A 87 -34.76 -6.02 -2.62
CA ALA A 87 -35.50 -7.29 -2.59
C ALA A 87 -35.63 -7.91 -1.18
N THR A 88 -35.11 -7.25 -0.14
CA THR A 88 -35.16 -7.65 1.27
C THR A 88 -36.14 -6.79 2.06
#